data_AF-A0AAE3DGN4-F1
#
_entry.id   AF-A0AAE3DGN4-F1
#
_cell.length_a   1.000
_cell.length_b   1.000
_cell.length_c   1.000
_cell.angle_alpha   90.00
_cell.angle_beta   90.00
_cell.angle_gamma   90.00
#
_symmetry.space_group_name_H-M   'P 1'
#
loop_
_entity.id
_entity.type
_entity.pdbx_description
1 polymer ?
#
loop_
_entity_poly.entity_id
_entity_poly.type
_entity_poly.pdbx_seq_one_letter_code
_entity_poly.pdbx_strand_id
1 'polypeptide(L)'
;MKNIKKLLAVLLAALLCVSVTACANNSSSSTAVATLETSSTASEGETAESTDKDPAGYDDDIQGLCKYLEDCKAAAGEKVQMSYDVIGAENGYKYVYRYADSAVQLEVYEFPAELSETAKALLDAVRADGTFKVLDNTVPGYLSNDGRFLLIYTDAKSEKEDANKTHKEHVLECFNTFADAKAK
;
A
#
# COMPACT_ATOMS: atom_id res chain seq x y z
N MET A 1 24.08 60.69 30.31
CA MET A 1 23.54 61.66 29.32
C MET A 1 22.72 60.90 28.28
N LYS A 2 21.38 60.96 28.32
CA LYS A 2 20.50 60.94 27.13
C LYS A 2 19.03 61.23 27.48
N ASN A 3 18.80 62.50 27.78
CA ASN A 3 17.72 63.33 27.24
C ASN A 3 16.97 62.78 26.01
N ILE A 4 15.65 62.58 26.10
CA ILE A 4 14.61 63.41 25.42
C ILE A 4 13.20 62.83 25.66
N LYS A 5 12.34 63.68 26.25
CA LYS A 5 10.88 63.57 26.32
C LYS A 5 10.28 64.22 25.07
N LYS A 6 9.07 63.81 24.67
CA LYS A 6 8.07 64.40 23.71
C LYS A 6 7.69 63.35 22.65
N LEU A 7 6.45 63.13 22.23
CA LEU A 7 5.15 63.77 22.41
C LEU A 7 4.08 62.73 21.96
N LEU A 8 2.92 62.71 22.62
CA LEU A 8 1.69 62.09 22.11
C LEU A 8 1.12 62.88 20.92
N ALA A 9 0.62 62.16 19.90
CA ALA A 9 -0.53 62.48 19.02
C ALA A 9 -0.63 61.34 17.99
N VAL A 10 -1.56 60.37 18.00
CA VAL A 10 -3.03 60.42 17.85
C VAL A 10 -3.47 61.02 16.49
N LEU A 11 -4.40 60.29 15.84
CA LEU A 11 -5.18 60.58 14.60
C LEU A 11 -4.49 60.20 13.26
N LEU A 12 -5.12 59.61 12.23
CA LEU A 12 -6.49 59.12 12.00
C LEU A 12 -6.50 58.31 10.66
N ALA A 13 -7.34 57.27 10.60
CA ALA A 13 -8.06 56.71 9.43
C ALA A 13 -7.33 56.18 8.17
N ALA A 14 -7.53 54.86 7.99
CA ALA A 14 -8.05 54.17 6.80
C ALA A 14 -7.27 54.23 5.48
N LEU A 15 -6.78 53.06 5.05
CA LEU A 15 -7.18 52.50 3.77
C LEU A 15 -7.11 50.97 3.83
N LEU A 16 -8.22 50.32 3.48
CA LEU A 16 -8.31 48.89 3.24
C LEU A 16 -7.42 48.49 2.07
N CYS A 17 -6.53 47.52 2.28
CA CYS A 17 -6.16 46.53 1.28
C CYS A 17 -5.94 45.21 2.02
N VAL A 18 -6.92 44.32 1.92
CA VAL A 18 -6.79 42.93 2.32
C VAL A 18 -5.80 42.29 1.36
N SER A 19 -4.54 42.18 1.75
CA SER A 19 -3.66 41.15 1.24
C SER A 19 -3.60 40.05 2.29
N VAL A 20 -4.49 39.07 2.16
CA VAL A 20 -4.23 37.72 2.68
C VAL A 20 -3.03 37.18 1.92
N THR A 21 -1.83 37.55 2.35
CA THR A 21 -0.68 36.69 2.14
C THR A 21 -0.90 35.52 3.08
N ALA A 22 -1.57 34.50 2.55
CA ALA A 22 -1.74 33.23 3.22
C ALA A 22 -0.37 32.79 3.73
N CYS A 23 -0.29 32.54 5.03
CA CYS A 23 0.76 31.76 5.64
C CYS A 23 0.74 30.38 4.98
N ALA A 24 1.51 30.16 3.91
CA ALA A 24 1.91 28.83 3.51
C ALA A 24 3.32 28.60 4.07
N ASN A 25 3.42 28.62 5.40
CA ASN A 25 4.59 28.10 6.08
C ASN A 25 4.22 26.76 6.69
N ASN A 26 4.99 25.76 6.28
CA ASN A 26 5.32 24.53 7.00
C ASN A 26 4.47 23.28 6.70
N SER A 27 5.05 22.47 5.81
CA SER A 27 5.24 21.03 6.05
C SER A 27 4.00 20.15 6.03
N SER A 28 3.32 20.12 4.90
CA SER A 28 2.75 18.86 4.45
C SER A 28 3.89 18.12 3.72
N SER A 29 4.41 17.05 4.33
CA SER A 29 5.02 15.99 3.53
C SER A 29 3.90 15.49 2.62
N SER A 30 3.74 16.10 1.45
CA SER A 30 2.97 15.53 0.36
C SER A 30 3.77 14.32 -0.10
N THR A 31 3.67 13.21 0.64
CA THR A 31 4.06 11.91 0.12
C THR A 31 3.12 11.65 -1.04
N ALA A 32 3.61 11.90 -2.25
CA ALA A 32 2.86 11.61 -3.46
C ALA A 32 2.49 10.13 -3.42
N VAL A 33 1.20 9.82 -3.54
CA VAL A 33 0.75 8.43 -3.63
C VAL A 33 1.34 7.86 -4.90
N ALA A 34 2.07 6.75 -4.80
CA ALA A 34 2.73 6.15 -5.95
C ALA A 34 1.69 5.79 -7.03
N THR A 35 2.04 6.02 -8.28
CA THR A 35 1.26 5.58 -9.44
C THR A 35 2.06 4.50 -10.15
N LEU A 36 1.44 3.35 -10.37
CA LEU A 36 1.94 2.34 -11.30
C LEU A 36 1.36 2.67 -12.67
N GLU A 37 2.25 2.96 -13.61
CA GLU A 37 1.89 3.27 -14.98
C GLU A 37 1.31 2.02 -15.65
N THR A 38 0.15 2.18 -16.31
CA THR A 38 -0.36 1.16 -17.21
C THR A 38 0.49 1.20 -18.48
N SER A 39 1.21 0.13 -18.79
CA SER A 39 1.98 0.01 -20.04
C SER A 39 1.04 0.12 -21.24
N SER A 40 0.90 1.34 -21.78
CA SER A 40 0.03 1.67 -22.92
C SER A 40 0.87 2.30 -24.02
N THR A 41 2.00 1.71 -24.40
CA THR A 41 2.75 2.11 -25.59
C THR A 41 3.50 0.92 -26.17
N ALA A 42 2.98 0.39 -27.28
CA ALA A 42 3.84 -0.19 -28.30
C ALA A 42 4.66 0.94 -28.91
N SER A 43 5.85 1.21 -28.35
CA SER A 43 6.90 1.96 -29.02
C SER A 43 8.08 1.02 -29.16
N GLU A 44 8.33 0.56 -30.39
CA GLU A 44 9.49 -0.25 -30.74
C GLU A 44 10.76 0.49 -30.31
N GLY A 45 11.45 0.01 -29.28
CA GLY A 45 12.80 0.47 -28.95
C GLY A 45 13.19 0.50 -27.47
N GLU A 46 12.26 0.37 -26.52
CA GLU A 46 12.61 0.26 -25.10
C GLU A 46 12.60 -1.21 -24.68
N THR A 47 13.73 -1.71 -24.19
CA THR A 47 13.78 -3.03 -23.56
C THR A 47 12.79 -3.02 -22.40
N ALA A 48 11.63 -3.65 -22.59
CA ALA A 48 10.68 -3.88 -21.51
C ALA A 48 11.45 -4.56 -20.37
N GLU A 49 11.60 -3.88 -19.22
CA GLU A 49 12.08 -4.54 -18.02
C GLU A 49 11.13 -5.71 -17.74
N SER A 50 11.66 -6.93 -17.79
CA SER A 50 10.87 -8.11 -17.47
C SER A 50 10.38 -7.99 -16.03
N THR A 51 9.08 -8.18 -15.84
CA THR A 51 8.47 -8.35 -14.52
C THR A 51 8.75 -9.73 -13.94
N ASP A 52 9.35 -10.65 -14.71
CA ASP A 52 9.81 -11.96 -14.22
C ASP A 52 11.04 -11.79 -13.34
N LYS A 53 10.81 -11.75 -12.03
CA LYS A 53 11.85 -11.85 -11.02
C LYS A 53 11.90 -13.27 -10.47
N ASP A 54 13.11 -13.80 -10.28
CA ASP A 54 13.31 -15.10 -9.64
C ASP A 54 13.14 -14.97 -8.12
N PRO A 55 12.14 -15.63 -7.49
CA PRO A 55 11.90 -15.54 -6.06
C PRO A 55 13.05 -16.13 -5.21
N ALA A 56 13.96 -16.93 -5.80
CA ALA A 56 15.11 -17.48 -5.08
C ALA A 56 16.06 -16.39 -4.55
N GLY A 57 16.13 -15.23 -5.22
CA GLY A 57 16.99 -14.10 -4.84
C GLY A 57 16.48 -13.24 -3.68
N TYR A 58 15.33 -13.59 -3.09
CA TYR A 58 14.67 -12.82 -2.03
C TYR A 58 14.65 -13.61 -0.74
N ASP A 59 14.62 -12.89 0.39
CA ASP A 59 14.57 -13.50 1.73
C ASP A 59 13.31 -14.36 1.91
N ASP A 60 13.41 -15.41 2.72
CA ASP A 60 12.30 -16.34 3.01
C ASP A 60 11.41 -15.81 4.15
N ASP A 61 10.91 -14.59 4.00
CA ASP A 61 10.03 -13.91 4.96
C ASP A 61 9.15 -12.85 4.27
N ILE A 62 8.30 -12.18 5.05
CA ILE A 62 7.44 -11.10 4.54
C ILE A 62 8.22 -9.91 3.93
N GLN A 63 9.47 -9.65 4.35
CA GLN A 63 10.28 -8.58 3.75
C GLN A 63 10.71 -8.98 2.34
N GLY A 64 11.11 -10.23 2.15
CA GLY A 64 11.36 -10.83 0.85
C GLY A 64 10.13 -10.78 -0.05
N LEU A 65 8.95 -11.15 0.46
CA LEU A 65 7.69 -11.06 -0.29
C LEU A 65 7.39 -9.62 -0.71
N CYS A 66 7.49 -8.67 0.22
CA CYS A 66 7.28 -7.25 -0.06
C CYS A 66 8.21 -6.76 -1.16
N LYS A 67 9.51 -7.03 -1.03
CA LYS A 67 10.51 -6.62 -2.03
C LYS A 67 10.26 -7.27 -3.39
N TYR A 68 9.85 -8.55 -3.40
CA TYR A 68 9.50 -9.26 -4.62
C TYR A 68 8.32 -8.60 -5.35
N LEU A 69 7.24 -8.29 -4.63
CA LEU A 69 6.07 -7.62 -5.19
C LEU A 69 6.39 -6.22 -5.73
N GLU A 70 7.24 -5.46 -5.02
CA GLU A 70 7.76 -4.16 -5.49
C GLU A 70 8.57 -4.32 -6.80
N ASP A 71 9.50 -5.28 -6.83
CA ASP A 71 10.40 -5.52 -7.98
C ASP A 71 9.68 -6.11 -9.19
N CYS A 72 8.58 -6.85 -8.99
CA CYS A 72 7.67 -7.35 -10.04
C CYS A 72 6.67 -6.29 -10.53
N LYS A 73 6.71 -5.06 -9.99
CA LYS A 73 5.70 -4.00 -10.24
C LYS A 73 4.27 -4.39 -9.85
N ALA A 74 4.12 -5.37 -8.95
CA ALA A 74 2.84 -5.77 -8.37
C ALA A 74 2.41 -4.81 -7.24
N ALA A 75 3.38 -4.23 -6.52
CA ALA A 75 3.15 -3.25 -5.46
C ALA A 75 3.97 -1.98 -5.70
N ALA A 76 3.52 -0.85 -5.17
CA ALA A 76 4.25 0.41 -5.21
C ALA A 76 3.96 1.30 -4.00
N GLY A 77 4.83 2.28 -3.79
CA GLY A 77 4.72 3.25 -2.72
C GLY A 77 5.31 2.76 -1.40
N GLU A 78 5.18 3.61 -0.39
CA GLU A 78 5.61 3.30 0.97
C GLU A 78 4.68 2.24 1.58
N LYS A 79 5.26 1.17 2.13
CA LYS A 79 4.53 0.19 2.91
C LYS A 79 4.39 0.64 4.36
N VAL A 80 3.20 0.44 4.92
CA VAL A 80 2.90 0.74 6.32
C VAL A 80 2.64 -0.57 7.04
N GLN A 81 3.24 -0.75 8.22
CA GLN A 81 2.99 -1.93 9.05
C GLN A 81 1.56 -1.88 9.61
N MET A 82 0.83 -2.98 9.48
CA MET A 82 -0.55 -3.11 9.95
C MET A 82 -0.62 -3.72 11.35
N SER A 83 -1.77 -3.62 12.03
CA SER A 83 -2.02 -4.43 13.24
C SER A 83 -2.28 -5.87 12.79
N TYR A 84 -1.24 -6.68 12.78
CA TYR A 84 -1.27 -8.07 12.31
C TYR A 84 -1.68 -9.07 13.42
N ASP A 85 -1.49 -8.68 14.67
CA ASP A 85 -1.80 -9.47 15.86
C ASP A 85 -3.30 -9.79 15.99
N VAL A 86 -4.17 -8.88 15.54
CA VAL A 86 -5.64 -9.05 15.58
C VAL A 86 -6.14 -10.25 14.77
N ILE A 87 -5.38 -10.66 13.75
CA ILE A 87 -5.68 -11.84 12.93
C ILE A 87 -4.79 -13.05 13.27
N GLY A 88 -3.92 -12.92 14.27
CA GLY A 88 -2.98 -13.98 14.67
C GLY A 88 -1.79 -14.16 13.72
N ALA A 89 -1.50 -13.17 12.88
CA ALA A 89 -0.27 -13.12 12.06
C ALA A 89 0.93 -12.68 12.92
N GLU A 90 2.15 -12.95 12.46
CA GLU A 90 3.39 -12.48 13.11
C GLU A 90 3.92 -11.17 12.51
N ASN A 91 3.50 -10.84 11.30
CA ASN A 91 3.82 -9.58 10.64
C ASN A 91 2.80 -9.23 9.54
N GLY A 92 2.73 -7.97 9.14
CA GLY A 92 1.82 -7.54 8.08
C GLY A 92 2.06 -6.12 7.58
N TYR A 93 1.93 -5.92 6.27
CA TYR A 93 2.16 -4.64 5.60
C TYR A 93 1.05 -4.29 4.63
N LYS A 94 0.82 -2.99 4.46
CA LYS A 94 -0.12 -2.41 3.53
C LYS A 94 0.55 -1.45 2.56
N TYR A 95 0.19 -1.56 1.29
CA TYR A 95 0.50 -0.61 0.24
C TYR A 95 -0.76 0.14 -0.18
N VAL A 96 -0.61 1.41 -0.51
CA VAL A 96 -1.65 2.22 -1.15
C VAL A 96 -1.04 2.92 -2.36
N TYR A 97 -1.51 2.58 -3.56
CA TYR A 97 -1.03 3.14 -4.82
C TYR A 97 -2.18 3.35 -5.81
N ARG A 98 -1.92 4.05 -6.90
CA ARG A 98 -2.86 4.21 -8.02
C ARG A 98 -2.47 3.31 -9.19
N TYR A 99 -3.46 2.71 -9.84
CA TYR A 99 -3.30 1.94 -11.08
C TYR A 99 -4.54 2.13 -11.97
N ALA A 100 -4.35 2.49 -13.25
CA ALA A 100 -5.43 2.74 -14.22
C ALA A 100 -6.58 3.61 -13.65
N ASP A 101 -6.20 4.75 -13.05
CA ASP A 101 -7.09 5.69 -12.35
C ASP A 101 -7.86 5.15 -11.14
N SER A 102 -7.58 3.91 -10.71
CA SER A 102 -8.14 3.33 -9.49
C SER A 102 -7.18 3.43 -8.32
N ALA A 103 -7.72 3.51 -7.11
CA ALA A 103 -6.93 3.37 -5.88
C ALA A 103 -6.89 1.89 -5.50
N VAL A 104 -5.68 1.35 -5.36
CA VAL A 104 -5.45 -0.02 -4.94
C VAL A 104 -4.96 -0.05 -3.50
N GLN A 105 -5.52 -0.95 -2.71
CA GLN A 105 -4.98 -1.35 -1.41
C GLN A 105 -4.57 -2.81 -1.49
N LEU A 106 -3.29 -3.05 -1.21
CA LEU A 106 -2.71 -4.39 -1.14
C LEU A 106 -2.19 -4.59 0.27
N GLU A 107 -2.66 -5.62 0.96
CA GLU A 107 -2.14 -6.02 2.27
C GLU A 107 -1.58 -7.43 2.18
N VAL A 108 -0.44 -7.67 2.84
CA VAL A 108 0.18 -8.99 2.97
C VAL A 108 0.46 -9.27 4.45
N TYR A 109 0.24 -10.50 4.85
CA TYR A 109 0.45 -10.98 6.22
C TYR A 109 1.20 -12.30 6.21
N GLU A 110 2.07 -12.50 7.20
CA GLU A 110 2.79 -13.75 7.44
C GLU A 110 2.31 -14.36 8.76
N PHE A 111 2.02 -15.65 8.74
CA PHE A 111 1.60 -16.41 9.90
C PHE A 111 2.75 -17.23 10.46
N PRO A 112 2.88 -17.32 11.79
CA PRO A 112 3.88 -18.16 12.41
C PRO A 112 3.60 -19.64 12.15
N ALA A 113 4.63 -20.48 12.20
CA ALA A 113 4.49 -21.92 12.06
C ALA A 113 3.54 -22.54 13.12
N GLU A 114 3.54 -21.99 14.33
CA GLU A 114 2.60 -22.35 15.39
C GLU A 114 1.39 -21.41 15.40
N LEU A 115 0.32 -21.83 14.72
CA LEU A 115 -0.89 -21.02 14.58
C LEU A 115 -1.69 -20.91 15.88
N SER A 116 -2.13 -19.69 16.22
CA SER A 116 -3.16 -19.45 17.24
C SER A 116 -4.54 -19.99 16.80
N GLU A 117 -5.49 -20.11 17.72
CA GLU A 117 -6.87 -20.49 17.38
C GLU A 117 -7.52 -19.47 16.43
N THR A 118 -7.26 -18.17 16.63
CA THR A 118 -7.69 -17.09 15.75
C THR A 118 -7.15 -17.27 14.33
N ALA A 119 -5.84 -17.51 14.19
CA ALA A 119 -5.22 -17.72 12.88
C ALA A 119 -5.78 -18.96 12.20
N LYS A 120 -5.91 -20.09 12.92
CA LYS A 120 -6.51 -21.32 12.36
C LYS A 120 -7.91 -21.09 11.81
N ALA A 121 -8.79 -20.48 12.60
CA ALA A 121 -10.17 -20.20 12.20
C ALA A 121 -10.24 -19.27 10.96
N LEU A 122 -9.37 -18.28 10.90
CA LEU A 122 -9.25 -17.38 9.76
C LEU A 122 -8.80 -18.14 8.50
N LEU A 123 -7.69 -18.88 8.59
CA LEU A 123 -7.15 -19.63 7.47
C LEU A 123 -8.16 -20.64 6.93
N ASP A 124 -8.87 -21.33 7.81
CA ASP A 124 -9.92 -22.29 7.43
C ASP A 124 -11.10 -21.59 6.73
N ALA A 125 -11.52 -20.41 7.21
CA ALA A 125 -12.57 -19.63 6.55
C ALA A 125 -12.14 -19.18 5.15
N VAL A 126 -10.90 -18.70 4.98
CA VAL A 126 -10.41 -18.30 3.66
C VAL A 126 -10.29 -19.49 2.72
N ARG A 127 -9.83 -20.66 3.20
CA ARG A 127 -9.80 -21.89 2.39
C ARG A 127 -11.19 -22.36 1.95
N ALA A 128 -12.18 -22.23 2.83
CA ALA A 128 -13.55 -22.67 2.54
C ALA A 128 -14.30 -21.70 1.62
N ASP A 129 -14.23 -20.40 1.92
CA ASP A 129 -15.14 -19.40 1.36
C ASP A 129 -14.41 -18.28 0.59
N GLY A 130 -13.08 -18.27 0.57
CA GLY A 130 -12.26 -17.18 0.00
C GLY A 130 -12.37 -15.86 0.79
N THR A 131 -13.01 -15.89 1.96
CA THR A 131 -13.24 -14.71 2.80
C THR A 131 -13.12 -15.06 4.27
N PHE A 132 -12.92 -14.05 5.10
CA PHE A 132 -12.90 -14.18 6.55
C PHE A 132 -13.51 -12.96 7.21
N LYS A 133 -13.84 -13.08 8.50
CA LYS A 133 -14.36 -11.96 9.28
C LYS A 133 -13.26 -11.32 10.11
N VAL A 134 -13.18 -9.99 10.03
CA VAL A 134 -12.42 -9.16 10.96
C VAL A 134 -13.40 -8.20 11.60
N LEU A 135 -13.64 -8.38 12.90
CA LEU A 135 -14.73 -7.71 13.62
C LEU A 135 -16.07 -7.97 12.88
N ASP A 136 -16.76 -6.91 12.46
CA ASP A 136 -18.04 -7.00 11.74
C ASP A 136 -17.89 -6.98 10.21
N ASN A 137 -16.66 -6.93 9.69
CA ASN A 137 -16.38 -6.84 8.26
C ASN A 137 -16.03 -8.20 7.66
N THR A 138 -16.60 -8.53 6.51
CA THR A 138 -16.17 -9.65 5.68
C THR A 138 -15.12 -9.15 4.69
N VAL A 139 -13.97 -9.80 4.69
CA VAL A 139 -12.79 -9.39 3.89
C VAL A 139 -12.39 -10.54 2.97
N PRO A 140 -12.15 -10.29 1.66
CA PRO A 140 -11.59 -11.31 0.77
C PRO A 140 -10.14 -11.59 1.12
N GLY A 141 -9.75 -12.86 1.05
CA GLY A 141 -8.39 -13.31 1.34
C GLY A 141 -7.88 -14.29 0.29
N TYR A 142 -6.59 -14.18 -0.02
CA TYR A 142 -5.87 -15.09 -0.91
C TYR A 142 -4.73 -15.72 -0.12
N LEU A 143 -4.77 -17.03 0.08
CA LEU A 143 -3.75 -17.75 0.84
C LEU A 143 -2.69 -18.32 -0.07
N SER A 144 -1.44 -18.34 0.42
CA SER A 144 -0.44 -19.26 -0.11
C SER A 144 -0.87 -20.71 0.10
N ASN A 145 -0.35 -21.62 -0.72
CA ASN A 145 -0.69 -23.04 -0.67
C ASN A 145 -0.41 -23.67 0.72
N ASP A 146 0.69 -23.27 1.37
CA ASP A 146 1.04 -23.70 2.73
C ASP A 146 0.28 -22.92 3.84
N GLY A 147 -0.46 -21.88 3.47
CA GLY A 147 -1.20 -21.00 4.39
C GLY A 147 -0.33 -20.07 5.23
N ARG A 148 0.98 -20.01 4.96
CA ARG A 148 1.92 -19.12 5.66
C ARG A 148 1.68 -17.66 5.33
N PHE A 149 1.29 -17.34 4.11
CA PHE A 149 1.02 -15.97 3.69
C PHE A 149 -0.45 -15.78 3.35
N LEU A 150 -0.95 -14.58 3.66
CA LEU A 150 -2.26 -14.09 3.23
C LEU A 150 -2.09 -12.77 2.51
N LEU A 151 -2.82 -12.63 1.39
CA LEU A 151 -2.93 -11.40 0.63
C LEU A 151 -4.37 -10.90 0.63
N ILE A 152 -4.56 -9.60 0.81
CA ILE A 152 -5.83 -8.89 0.66
C ILE A 152 -5.65 -7.87 -0.45
N TYR A 153 -6.49 -7.94 -1.49
CA TYR A 153 -6.44 -7.02 -2.62
C TYR A 153 -7.77 -6.31 -2.78
N THR A 154 -7.75 -4.99 -2.70
CA THR A 154 -8.93 -4.14 -2.88
C THR A 154 -8.68 -3.12 -3.99
N ASP A 155 -9.51 -3.18 -5.03
CA ASP A 155 -9.57 -2.23 -6.12
C ASP A 155 -11.02 -2.19 -6.65
N ALA A 156 -11.64 -1.01 -6.62
CA ALA A 156 -13.05 -0.85 -7.03
C ALA A 156 -13.32 -1.15 -8.52
N LYS A 157 -12.25 -1.21 -9.33
CA LYS A 157 -12.28 -1.47 -10.77
C LYS A 157 -11.79 -2.88 -11.17
N SER A 158 -11.24 -3.68 -10.26
CA SER A 158 -10.64 -4.98 -10.62
C SER A 158 -11.60 -6.01 -11.19
N GLU A 159 -12.90 -5.84 -10.96
CA GLU A 159 -13.96 -6.72 -11.49
C GLU A 159 -14.72 -6.08 -12.66
N LYS A 160 -14.33 -4.88 -13.10
CA LYS A 160 -15.08 -4.06 -14.07
C LYS A 160 -14.27 -3.63 -15.28
N GLU A 161 -12.96 -3.41 -15.09
CA GLU A 161 -12.06 -2.92 -16.13
C GLU A 161 -10.95 -3.95 -16.37
N ASP A 162 -10.70 -4.28 -17.64
CA ASP A 162 -9.74 -5.32 -18.01
C ASP A 162 -8.33 -5.02 -17.50
N ALA A 163 -7.88 -3.76 -17.58
CA ALA A 163 -6.55 -3.37 -17.11
C ALA A 163 -6.38 -3.63 -15.60
N ASN A 164 -7.38 -3.27 -14.79
CA ASN A 164 -7.36 -3.47 -13.33
C ASN A 164 -7.49 -4.95 -12.97
N LYS A 165 -8.25 -5.72 -13.74
CA LYS A 165 -8.36 -7.17 -13.58
C LYS A 165 -7.02 -7.86 -13.85
N THR A 166 -6.36 -7.53 -14.97
CA THR A 166 -5.03 -8.05 -15.30
C THR A 166 -4.00 -7.66 -14.26
N HIS A 167 -4.06 -6.45 -13.69
CA HIS A 167 -3.16 -6.07 -12.60
C HIS A 167 -3.40 -6.91 -11.34
N LYS A 168 -4.66 -7.16 -10.96
CA LYS A 168 -4.99 -8.08 -9.86
C LYS A 168 -4.46 -9.48 -10.12
N GLU A 169 -4.65 -10.01 -11.34
CA GLU A 169 -4.14 -11.33 -11.75
C GLU A 169 -2.61 -11.39 -11.63
N HIS A 170 -1.89 -10.37 -12.11
CA HIS A 170 -0.44 -10.25 -11.98
C HIS A 170 0.04 -10.21 -10.52
N VAL A 171 -0.67 -9.45 -9.67
CA VAL A 171 -0.37 -9.39 -8.23
C VAL A 171 -0.51 -10.76 -7.58
N LEU A 172 -1.59 -11.48 -7.88
CA LEU A 172 -1.83 -12.83 -7.34
C LEU A 172 -0.82 -13.85 -7.88
N GLU A 173 -0.43 -13.74 -9.15
CA GLU A 173 0.60 -14.57 -9.76
C GLU A 173 1.97 -14.35 -9.10
N CYS A 174 2.38 -13.10 -8.88
CA CYS A 174 3.61 -12.78 -8.17
C CYS A 174 3.59 -13.31 -6.72
N PHE A 175 2.46 -13.11 -6.03
CA PHE A 175 2.28 -13.62 -4.67
C PHE A 175 2.43 -15.14 -4.59
N ASN A 176 1.73 -15.88 -5.45
CA ASN A 176 1.78 -17.35 -5.47
C ASN A 176 3.16 -17.85 -5.90
N THR A 177 3.78 -17.22 -6.91
CA THR A 177 5.13 -17.57 -7.38
C THR A 177 6.16 -17.47 -6.25
N PHE A 178 6.13 -16.37 -5.49
CA PHE A 178 7.00 -16.23 -4.33
C PHE A 178 6.67 -17.29 -3.28
N ALA A 179 5.40 -17.44 -2.92
CA ALA A 179 5.01 -18.33 -1.83
C ALA A 179 5.30 -19.80 -2.13
N ASP A 180 5.06 -20.27 -3.36
CA ASP A 180 5.33 -21.64 -3.78
C ASP A 180 6.82 -21.95 -3.82
N ALA A 181 7.64 -20.99 -4.25
CA ALA A 181 9.10 -21.13 -4.23
C ALA A 181 9.68 -21.20 -2.81
N LYS A 182 8.91 -20.75 -1.80
CA LYS A 182 9.30 -20.63 -0.40
C LYS A 182 8.48 -21.53 0.53
N ALA A 183 7.62 -22.39 -0.02
CA ALA A 183 6.75 -23.27 0.74
C ALA A 183 7.57 -24.24 1.60
N LYS A 184 7.08 -24.53 2.80
CA LYS A 184 7.74 -25.40 3.81
C LYS A 184 7.02 -26.71 4.00
#